data_AF-A0A2W4LWU2-F1
#
_entry.id   AF-A0A2W4LWU2-F1
#
_cell.length_a   1.000
_cell.length_b   1.000
_cell.length_c   1.000
_cell.angle_alpha   90.00
_cell.angle_beta   90.00
_cell.angle_gamma   90.00
#
_symmetry.space_group_name_H-M   'P 1'
#
loop_
_entity.id
_entity.type
_entity.pdbx_description
1 polymer ?
#
loop_
_entity_poly.entity_id
_entity_poly.type
_entity_poly.pdbx_seq_one_letter_code
_entity_poly.pdbx_strand_id
1 'polypeptide(L)'
;MLTALIVGLFGLIGLARAHPVEIDSNNTEWESVSSQPPNKDNVGFIARNSAGQGQFFWRDAKGDHRIVQTTTITEVVEVDMTQVRVTGDAENLSFFIQLSGVSNVNHTRQSPAPADLPQVQIAIDRAPGGETTLVSPASSSVTIAAPWEYLIRTDFAGEASTPTLTNGLTANKAAPLVYSDASTREVIGDAIISDVSNVVEIKVPWSAIGGFPTEALRFTVVTLRTSGATPADGVASNILDTISPSYPPGDTTDVTNTLAELQDNDIDYSLSLLHIPEPPDPNKKPYPPFCL
;
A
#
# COMPACT_ATOMS: atom_id res chain seq x y z
N MET A 1 49.59 12.86 -39.17
CA MET A 1 48.90 13.31 -37.95
C MET A 1 47.41 13.16 -38.20
N LEU A 2 46.76 12.20 -37.56
CA LEU A 2 45.31 12.00 -37.63
C LEU A 2 44.81 11.96 -36.19
N THR A 3 44.23 13.06 -35.73
CA THR A 3 43.65 13.17 -34.40
C THR A 3 42.21 12.71 -34.50
N ALA A 4 41.91 11.52 -33.97
CA ALA A 4 40.54 11.03 -33.85
C ALA A 4 39.85 11.78 -32.70
N LEU A 5 38.84 12.58 -33.02
CA LEU A 5 37.94 13.19 -32.06
C LEU A 5 36.91 12.14 -31.62
N ILE A 6 37.12 11.53 -30.45
CA ILE A 6 36.09 10.76 -29.77
C ILE A 6 35.12 11.78 -29.16
N VAL A 7 34.00 12.03 -29.84
CA VAL A 7 32.86 12.76 -29.25
C VAL A 7 32.18 11.81 -28.28
N GLY A 8 32.43 12.03 -26.99
CA GLY A 8 31.75 11.32 -25.91
C GLY A 8 30.26 11.60 -25.98
N LEU A 9 29.48 10.59 -26.35
CA LEU A 9 28.04 10.56 -26.20
C LEU A 9 27.73 10.40 -24.70
N PHE A 10 27.86 11.48 -23.94
CA PHE A 10 27.26 11.55 -22.60
C PHE A 10 25.75 11.62 -22.82
N GLY A 11 25.10 10.45 -22.82
CA GLY A 11 23.66 10.34 -22.82
C GLY A 11 23.10 11.18 -21.67
N LEU A 12 22.13 12.02 -21.99
CA LEU A 12 21.25 12.67 -21.02
C LEU A 12 20.58 11.56 -20.23
N ILE A 13 21.15 11.17 -19.10
CA ILE A 13 20.47 10.32 -18.13
C ILE A 13 19.34 11.20 -17.60
N GLY A 14 18.11 10.93 -18.05
CA GLY A 14 16.93 11.62 -17.54
C GLY A 14 16.91 11.48 -16.03
N LEU A 15 16.77 12.60 -15.32
CA LEU A 15 16.62 12.58 -13.86
C LEU A 15 15.40 11.73 -13.54
N ALA A 16 15.61 10.63 -12.83
CA ALA A 16 14.54 9.86 -12.24
C ALA A 16 13.76 10.77 -11.29
N ARG A 17 12.44 10.80 -11.44
CA ARG A 17 11.54 11.55 -10.56
C ARG A 17 10.37 10.66 -10.19
N ALA A 18 9.66 10.97 -9.12
CA ALA A 18 8.32 10.47 -8.93
C ALA A 18 7.30 11.42 -9.61
N HIS A 19 6.01 11.15 -9.44
CA HIS A 19 4.95 11.95 -10.05
C HIS A 19 3.86 12.30 -9.02
N PRO A 20 3.27 13.50 -9.12
CA PRO A 20 2.09 13.83 -8.33
C PRO A 20 0.90 12.97 -8.78
N VAL A 21 -0.03 12.79 -7.86
CA VAL A 21 -1.31 12.12 -8.09
C VAL A 21 -2.41 12.96 -7.46
N GLU A 22 -3.60 12.98 -8.04
CA GLU A 22 -4.79 13.51 -7.38
C GLU A 22 -5.46 12.38 -6.58
N ILE A 23 -6.19 12.70 -5.50
CA ILE A 23 -6.93 11.70 -4.71
C ILE A 23 -8.42 11.91 -5.00
N ASP A 24 -8.89 11.21 -6.03
CA ASP A 24 -10.18 11.42 -6.66
C ASP A 24 -10.83 10.17 -7.28
N SER A 25 -10.24 8.98 -7.08
CA SER A 25 -10.64 7.68 -7.66
C SER A 25 -10.47 7.51 -9.17
N ASN A 26 -9.90 8.51 -9.85
CA ASN A 26 -9.49 8.44 -11.24
C ASN A 26 -8.04 7.95 -11.32
N ASN A 27 -7.83 6.76 -11.87
CA ASN A 27 -6.52 6.13 -11.82
C ASN A 27 -5.55 6.60 -12.93
N THR A 28 -5.91 7.63 -13.69
CA THR A 28 -5.19 8.04 -14.92
C THR A 28 -3.72 8.38 -14.63
N GLU A 29 -3.44 9.08 -13.53
CA GLU A 29 -2.09 9.49 -13.13
C GLU A 29 -1.21 8.26 -12.87
N TRP A 30 -1.74 7.26 -12.19
CA TRP A 30 -1.07 5.98 -11.94
C TRP A 30 -0.86 5.16 -13.21
N GLU A 31 -1.87 5.11 -14.08
CA GLU A 31 -1.82 4.36 -15.33
C GLU A 31 -0.91 5.03 -16.38
N SER A 32 -0.72 6.34 -16.29
CA SER A 32 0.19 7.11 -17.16
C SER A 32 1.66 6.70 -16.97
N VAL A 33 2.01 6.15 -15.79
CA VAL A 33 3.33 5.62 -15.50
C VAL A 33 3.42 4.13 -15.82
N SER A 34 2.44 3.35 -15.35
CA SER A 34 2.29 1.96 -15.75
C SER A 34 0.85 1.51 -15.65
N SER A 35 0.29 1.11 -16.80
CA SER A 35 -1.02 0.47 -16.85
C SER A 35 -0.95 -1.05 -16.65
N GLN A 36 0.25 -1.64 -16.70
CA GLN A 36 0.42 -3.09 -16.60
C GLN A 36 1.11 -3.45 -15.26
N PRO A 37 0.51 -4.32 -14.44
CA PRO A 37 1.18 -4.86 -13.27
C PRO A 37 2.31 -5.82 -13.70
N PRO A 38 3.28 -6.11 -12.80
CA PRO A 38 4.28 -7.13 -13.09
C PRO A 38 3.61 -8.46 -13.48
N ASN A 39 4.26 -9.22 -14.36
CA ASN A 39 3.69 -10.45 -14.94
C ASN A 39 3.65 -11.64 -13.98
N LYS A 40 4.17 -11.48 -12.76
CA LYS A 40 4.14 -12.46 -11.69
C LYS A 40 3.51 -11.81 -10.47
N ASP A 41 2.67 -12.60 -9.80
CA ASP A 41 2.12 -12.24 -8.51
C ASP A 41 3.22 -12.22 -7.45
N ASN A 42 3.01 -11.42 -6.42
CA ASN A 42 3.89 -11.19 -5.27
C ASN A 42 5.30 -10.75 -5.67
N VAL A 43 5.37 -9.83 -6.63
CA VAL A 43 6.62 -9.23 -7.12
C VAL A 43 6.45 -7.72 -7.22
N GLY A 44 7.48 -7.01 -6.73
CA GLY A 44 7.63 -5.57 -6.86
C GLY A 44 8.55 -5.19 -8.01
N PHE A 45 8.24 -4.10 -8.70
CA PHE A 45 9.18 -3.46 -9.62
C PHE A 45 8.98 -1.94 -9.64
N ILE A 46 9.99 -1.23 -10.16
CA ILE A 46 9.90 0.21 -10.39
C ILE A 46 9.50 0.42 -11.85
N ALA A 47 8.32 1.01 -12.05
CA ALA A 47 7.87 1.42 -13.37
C ALA A 47 8.29 2.85 -13.67
N ARG A 48 8.49 3.17 -14.95
CA ARG A 48 8.83 4.53 -15.40
C ARG A 48 8.13 4.87 -16.70
N ASN A 49 7.63 6.10 -16.82
CA ASN A 49 7.14 6.63 -18.10
C ASN A 49 8.28 7.19 -18.96
N SER A 50 7.94 7.68 -20.14
CA SER A 50 8.88 8.30 -21.09
C SER A 50 9.52 9.60 -20.58
N ALA A 51 8.92 10.26 -19.59
CA ALA A 51 9.48 11.43 -18.91
C ALA A 51 10.44 11.05 -17.77
N GLY A 52 10.68 9.75 -17.54
CA GLY A 52 11.53 9.25 -16.45
C GLY A 52 10.88 9.31 -15.07
N GLN A 53 9.60 9.71 -14.99
CA GLN A 53 8.83 9.66 -13.76
C GLN A 53 8.50 8.21 -13.44
N GLY A 54 8.61 7.81 -12.18
CA GLY A 54 8.38 6.44 -11.76
C GLY A 54 7.50 6.30 -10.54
N GLN A 55 7.00 5.09 -10.38
CA GLN A 55 6.28 4.61 -9.21
C GLN A 55 6.81 3.22 -8.84
N PHE A 56 6.77 2.87 -7.57
CA PHE A 56 6.87 1.47 -7.18
C PHE A 56 5.55 0.78 -7.46
N PHE A 57 5.62 -0.47 -7.89
CA PHE A 57 4.48 -1.29 -8.21
C PHE A 57 4.70 -2.70 -7.67
N TRP A 58 3.96 -3.05 -6.62
CA TRP A 58 3.76 -4.40 -6.15
C TRP A 58 2.48 -5.00 -6.74
N ARG A 59 2.57 -6.22 -7.28
CA ARG A 59 1.40 -7.04 -7.58
C ARG A 59 1.26 -8.07 -6.48
N ASP A 60 0.09 -8.13 -5.89
CA ASP A 60 -0.32 -9.16 -4.94
C ASP A 60 -1.03 -10.30 -5.68
N ALA A 61 -1.05 -11.50 -5.12
CA ALA A 61 -1.71 -12.64 -5.74
C ALA A 61 -3.21 -12.50 -5.61
N LYS A 62 -3.94 -12.81 -6.68
CA LYS A 62 -5.40 -12.70 -6.61
C LYS A 62 -5.96 -13.84 -5.77
N GLY A 63 -6.81 -13.52 -4.78
CA GLY A 63 -7.51 -14.52 -3.98
C GLY A 63 -6.62 -15.17 -2.93
N ASP A 64 -5.53 -14.54 -2.54
CA ASP A 64 -4.67 -14.96 -1.43
C ASP A 64 -5.02 -14.27 -0.10
N HIS A 65 -6.00 -13.36 -0.11
CA HIS A 65 -6.68 -12.92 1.10
C HIS A 65 -7.16 -14.09 1.95
N ARG A 66 -7.43 -13.80 3.22
CA ARG A 66 -7.93 -14.75 4.20
C ARG A 66 -9.32 -15.26 3.82
N ILE A 67 -9.39 -16.47 3.27
CA ILE A 67 -10.64 -17.15 2.92
C ILE A 67 -11.22 -17.88 4.14
N VAL A 68 -12.43 -17.50 4.55
CA VAL A 68 -13.15 -18.12 5.66
C VAL A 68 -14.24 -19.04 5.10
N GLN A 69 -14.29 -20.31 5.52
CA GLN A 69 -15.27 -21.32 5.05
C GLN A 69 -16.71 -21.11 5.57
N THR A 70 -17.16 -19.87 5.75
CA THR A 70 -18.53 -19.54 6.17
C THR A 70 -19.28 -18.80 5.06
N THR A 71 -20.58 -18.60 5.25
CA THR A 71 -21.53 -17.99 4.28
C THR A 71 -21.26 -16.52 3.92
N THR A 72 -20.12 -15.96 4.30
CA THR A 72 -19.73 -14.55 4.11
C THR A 72 -18.49 -14.39 3.24
N ILE A 73 -18.33 -15.25 2.22
CA ILE A 73 -17.26 -15.14 1.18
C ILE A 73 -17.14 -13.71 0.63
N THR A 74 -18.26 -13.00 0.47
CA THR A 74 -18.27 -11.62 -0.01
C THR A 74 -17.43 -10.67 0.85
N GLU A 75 -17.43 -10.85 2.17
CA GLU A 75 -16.78 -9.92 3.10
C GLU A 75 -15.25 -9.95 3.06
N VAL A 76 -14.68 -11.09 2.64
CA VAL A 76 -13.23 -11.28 2.57
C VAL A 76 -12.69 -10.96 1.17
N VAL A 77 -13.53 -11.09 0.14
CA VAL A 77 -13.18 -10.66 -1.24
C VAL A 77 -13.14 -9.14 -1.38
N GLU A 78 -13.93 -8.41 -0.57
CA GLU A 78 -13.96 -6.93 -0.57
C GLU A 78 -12.62 -6.26 -0.26
N VAL A 79 -11.74 -7.00 0.39
CA VAL A 79 -10.45 -6.55 0.93
C VAL A 79 -9.25 -7.27 0.32
N ASP A 80 -9.50 -8.15 -0.66
CA ASP A 80 -8.49 -8.84 -1.47
C ASP A 80 -7.67 -7.81 -2.26
N MET A 81 -6.49 -7.52 -1.74
CA MET A 81 -5.51 -6.64 -2.33
C MET A 81 -4.89 -7.35 -3.53
N THR A 82 -4.67 -6.59 -4.59
CA THR A 82 -4.09 -7.13 -5.83
C THR A 82 -2.95 -6.27 -6.35
N GLN A 83 -2.89 -5.01 -5.90
CA GLN A 83 -1.82 -4.08 -6.25
C GLN A 83 -1.58 -3.10 -5.13
N VAL A 84 -0.31 -2.81 -4.88
CA VAL A 84 0.13 -1.63 -4.11
C VAL A 84 1.06 -0.82 -5.01
N ARG A 85 0.78 0.46 -5.19
CA ARG A 85 1.69 1.38 -5.87
C ARG A 85 2.05 2.52 -4.94
N VAL A 86 3.28 3.00 -5.07
CA VAL A 86 3.82 4.08 -4.23
C VAL A 86 4.51 5.10 -5.13
N THR A 87 4.20 6.37 -4.92
CA THR A 87 4.85 7.51 -5.58
C THR A 87 5.01 8.66 -4.59
N GLY A 88 5.83 9.63 -4.93
CA GLY A 88 6.09 10.84 -4.16
C GLY A 88 6.03 12.09 -5.02
N ASP A 89 5.77 13.23 -4.39
CA ASP A 89 6.10 14.54 -4.95
C ASP A 89 6.89 15.35 -3.92
N ALA A 90 7.12 16.64 -4.20
CA ALA A 90 7.92 17.49 -3.31
C ALA A 90 7.31 17.65 -1.90
N GLU A 91 6.01 17.40 -1.75
CA GLU A 91 5.25 17.67 -0.53
C GLU A 91 4.65 16.40 0.08
N ASN A 92 4.35 15.38 -0.72
CA ASN A 92 3.54 14.24 -0.30
C ASN A 92 4.10 12.87 -0.72
N LEU A 93 3.82 11.88 0.11
CA LEU A 93 3.86 10.46 -0.21
C LEU A 93 2.46 10.00 -0.59
N SER A 94 2.31 9.24 -1.67
CA SER A 94 1.03 8.74 -2.12
C SER A 94 1.03 7.24 -2.37
N PHE A 95 -0.10 6.60 -2.07
CA PHE A 95 -0.35 5.17 -2.25
C PHE A 95 -1.60 4.94 -3.08
N PHE A 96 -1.55 3.87 -3.86
CA PHE A 96 -2.68 3.30 -4.57
C PHE A 96 -2.79 1.83 -4.20
N ILE A 97 -3.97 1.42 -3.73
CA ILE A 97 -4.26 0.05 -3.35
C ILE A 97 -5.44 -0.42 -4.19
N GLN A 98 -5.19 -1.39 -5.07
CA GLN A 98 -6.26 -2.04 -5.83
C GLN A 98 -6.82 -3.19 -5.00
N LEU A 99 -8.11 -3.15 -4.73
CA LEU A 99 -8.87 -4.23 -4.13
C LEU A 99 -9.71 -4.93 -5.21
N SER A 100 -10.05 -6.21 -5.03
CA SER A 100 -10.79 -6.97 -6.03
C SER A 100 -12.32 -6.93 -5.85
N GLY A 101 -12.81 -6.41 -4.71
CA GLY A 101 -14.21 -6.58 -4.35
C GLY A 101 -14.93 -5.43 -3.65
N VAL A 102 -14.43 -4.19 -3.63
CA VAL A 102 -15.14 -3.06 -2.96
C VAL A 102 -16.59 -2.92 -3.44
N SER A 103 -16.83 -3.15 -4.72
CA SER A 103 -18.18 -3.22 -5.34
C SER A 103 -19.14 -4.25 -4.72
N ASN A 104 -18.62 -5.23 -3.98
CA ASN A 104 -19.42 -6.26 -3.33
C ASN A 104 -19.83 -5.90 -1.90
N VAL A 105 -19.33 -4.77 -1.36
CA VAL A 105 -19.71 -4.28 -0.03
C VAL A 105 -21.23 -4.21 0.04
N ASN A 106 -21.81 -5.06 0.88
CA ASN A 106 -23.26 -5.06 1.05
C ASN A 106 -23.68 -3.74 1.70
N HIS A 107 -24.18 -2.81 0.89
CA HIS A 107 -24.62 -1.48 1.30
C HIS A 107 -25.81 -1.48 2.27
N THR A 108 -26.40 -2.66 2.55
CA THR A 108 -27.39 -2.84 3.62
C THR A 108 -26.79 -3.15 4.99
N ARG A 109 -25.45 -3.26 5.15
CA ARG A 109 -24.74 -3.38 6.44
C ARG A 109 -24.73 -2.07 7.23
N GLN A 110 -25.87 -1.38 7.27
CA GLN A 110 -26.01 -0.04 7.84
C GLN A 110 -26.92 0.03 9.07
N SER A 111 -27.51 -1.06 9.55
CA SER A 111 -28.37 -0.95 10.73
C SER A 111 -28.55 -2.26 11.49
N PRO A 112 -28.39 -2.28 12.83
CA PRO A 112 -28.12 -1.12 13.70
C PRO A 112 -26.63 -0.76 13.87
N ALA A 113 -25.70 -1.38 13.13
CA ALA A 113 -24.25 -1.19 13.29
C ALA A 113 -23.68 -0.13 12.31
N PRO A 114 -22.57 0.55 12.67
CA PRO A 114 -21.86 1.47 11.76
C PRO A 114 -21.40 0.75 10.49
N ALA A 115 -21.19 1.51 9.42
CA ALA A 115 -20.74 0.98 8.13
C ALA A 115 -19.44 0.18 8.28
N ASP A 116 -19.47 -1.06 7.80
CA ASP A 116 -18.36 -2.01 7.83
C ASP A 116 -17.62 -2.00 6.49
N LEU A 117 -16.79 -0.98 6.28
CA LEU A 117 -16.07 -0.72 5.03
C LEU A 117 -14.68 -1.34 5.06
N PRO A 118 -14.07 -1.63 3.90
CA PRO A 118 -12.64 -1.86 3.79
C PRO A 118 -11.84 -0.73 4.45
N GLN A 119 -10.81 -1.11 5.19
CA GLN A 119 -9.84 -0.24 5.82
C GLN A 119 -8.44 -0.71 5.38
N VAL A 120 -7.56 0.24 5.13
CA VAL A 120 -6.14 0.00 4.89
C VAL A 120 -5.33 0.57 6.05
N GLN A 121 -4.35 -0.19 6.53
CA GLN A 121 -3.25 0.34 7.34
C GLN A 121 -1.91 0.15 6.63
N ILE A 122 -1.06 1.17 6.72
CA ILE A 122 0.29 1.19 6.14
C ILE A 122 1.26 1.54 7.26
N ALA A 123 1.97 0.54 7.76
CA ALA A 123 3.07 0.70 8.70
C ALA A 123 4.33 1.11 7.94
N ILE A 124 5.02 2.15 8.41
CA ILE A 124 6.20 2.75 7.78
C ILE A 124 7.39 2.63 8.73
N ASP A 125 8.31 1.75 8.35
CA ASP A 125 9.64 1.59 8.93
C ASP A 125 10.62 2.48 8.14
N ARG A 126 11.26 3.40 8.84
CA ARG A 126 12.22 4.35 8.29
C ARG A 126 13.50 4.46 9.11
N ALA A 127 13.52 3.89 10.32
CA ALA A 127 14.65 3.95 11.23
C ALA A 127 14.68 2.69 12.13
N PRO A 128 15.84 2.38 12.75
CA PRO A 128 15.90 1.33 13.76
C PRO A 128 15.09 1.71 15.01
N GLY A 129 14.27 0.77 15.46
CA GLY A 129 13.48 0.90 16.68
C GLY A 129 12.18 1.65 16.40
N GLY A 130 11.07 1.02 16.76
CA GLY A 130 9.72 1.52 16.51
C GLY A 130 8.71 0.63 17.22
N GLU A 131 7.44 0.85 16.91
CA GLU A 131 6.34 0.04 17.39
C GLU A 131 6.16 -1.20 16.49
N THR A 132 5.65 -2.30 17.06
CA THR A 132 5.32 -3.49 16.27
C THR A 132 3.81 -3.69 16.17
N THR A 133 3.06 -3.38 17.23
CA THR A 133 1.61 -3.57 17.25
C THR A 133 0.91 -2.60 16.31
N LEU A 134 0.05 -3.08 15.43
CA LEU A 134 -0.78 -2.21 14.59
C LEU A 134 -1.82 -1.47 15.43
N VAL A 135 -2.35 -0.36 14.91
CA VAL A 135 -3.33 0.43 15.68
C VAL A 135 -4.74 -0.14 15.53
N SER A 136 -5.56 0.06 16.55
CA SER A 136 -6.98 -0.31 16.53
C SER A 136 -7.66 0.18 15.23
N PRO A 137 -8.54 -0.62 14.60
CA PRO A 137 -9.06 -1.88 15.10
C PRO A 137 -8.19 -3.10 14.84
N ALA A 138 -7.05 -3.00 14.15
CA ALA A 138 -6.18 -4.15 13.90
C ALA A 138 -5.71 -4.81 15.21
N SER A 139 -5.61 -6.15 15.20
CA SER A 139 -5.17 -6.96 16.35
C SER A 139 -3.83 -7.69 16.14
N SER A 140 -3.17 -7.45 15.01
CA SER A 140 -1.87 -8.05 14.65
C SER A 140 -0.71 -7.08 14.84
N SER A 141 0.50 -7.61 14.80
CA SER A 141 1.73 -6.82 14.78
C SER A 141 2.45 -6.99 13.45
N VAL A 142 3.36 -6.07 13.14
CA VAL A 142 4.43 -6.31 12.17
C VAL A 142 5.60 -6.98 12.89
N THR A 143 6.40 -7.73 12.15
CA THR A 143 7.61 -8.38 12.67
C THR A 143 8.60 -7.36 13.24
N ILE A 144 9.37 -7.77 14.26
CA ILE A 144 10.42 -6.93 14.86
C ILE A 144 11.56 -6.60 13.88
N ALA A 145 11.64 -7.31 12.75
CA ALA A 145 12.56 -6.97 11.66
C ALA A 145 12.12 -5.75 10.85
N ALA A 146 10.85 -5.33 10.98
CA ALA A 146 10.25 -4.20 10.28
C ALA A 146 9.35 -3.35 11.22
N PRO A 147 9.85 -2.86 12.38
CA PRO A 147 9.06 -2.04 13.29
C PRO A 147 8.73 -0.71 12.63
N TRP A 148 7.61 -0.09 12.98
CA TRP A 148 7.17 1.16 12.37
C TRP A 148 7.38 2.37 13.28
N GLU A 149 7.77 3.50 12.70
CA GLU A 149 7.81 4.80 13.37
C GLU A 149 6.58 5.64 13.02
N TYR A 150 5.94 5.33 11.89
CA TYR A 150 4.69 5.94 11.48
C TYR A 150 3.71 4.90 10.95
N LEU A 151 2.43 5.12 11.18
CA LEU A 151 1.38 4.27 10.63
C LEU A 151 0.26 5.13 10.06
N ILE A 152 -0.10 4.88 8.79
CA ILE A 152 -1.25 5.50 8.14
C ILE A 152 -2.44 4.55 8.25
N ARG A 153 -3.59 5.06 8.72
CA ARG A 153 -4.86 4.33 8.79
C ARG A 153 -5.94 5.10 8.06
N THR A 154 -6.59 4.47 7.08
CA THR A 154 -7.79 5.07 6.47
C THR A 154 -8.96 5.05 7.44
N ASP A 155 -9.82 6.07 7.43
CA ASP A 155 -11.00 6.12 8.31
C ASP A 155 -12.25 6.59 7.55
N PHE A 156 -12.64 5.83 6.53
CA PHE A 156 -13.80 6.14 5.68
C PHE A 156 -15.15 6.07 6.42
N ALA A 157 -15.17 5.51 7.64
CA ALA A 157 -16.33 5.45 8.52
C ALA A 157 -16.24 6.45 9.71
N GLY A 158 -15.19 7.29 9.76
CA GLY A 158 -14.77 8.06 10.94
C GLY A 158 -15.60 9.29 11.32
N GLU A 159 -15.23 9.88 12.47
CA GLU A 159 -16.00 10.81 13.32
C GLU A 159 -16.53 12.10 12.66
N ALA A 160 -15.95 12.53 11.53
CA ALA A 160 -16.27 13.78 10.85
C ALA A 160 -17.13 13.62 9.58
N SER A 161 -17.32 12.39 9.10
CA SER A 161 -18.15 12.11 7.93
C SER A 161 -19.47 11.51 8.40
N THR A 162 -20.58 12.19 8.14
CA THR A 162 -21.86 11.48 8.05
C THR A 162 -21.73 10.61 6.80
N PRO A 163 -21.58 9.28 6.91
CA PRO A 163 -21.44 8.45 5.74
C PRO A 163 -22.80 8.51 5.04
N THR A 164 -22.92 9.36 4.01
CA THR A 164 -24.13 9.36 3.19
C THR A 164 -23.96 8.22 2.21
N LEU A 165 -23.96 6.99 2.75
CA LEU A 165 -24.06 5.78 1.97
C LEU A 165 -25.47 5.76 1.42
N THR A 166 -25.65 6.41 0.28
CA THR A 166 -26.77 6.09 -0.59
C THR A 166 -26.35 4.80 -1.27
N ASN A 167 -27.16 3.74 -1.21
CA ASN A 167 -26.94 2.47 -1.93
C ASN A 167 -26.08 2.66 -3.21
N GLY A 168 -24.81 2.25 -3.17
CA GLY A 168 -23.81 2.50 -4.24
C GLY A 168 -22.73 3.47 -3.82
N LEU A 169 -21.68 3.01 -3.12
CA LEU A 169 -20.52 3.80 -2.67
C LEU A 169 -19.69 4.29 -3.87
N THR A 170 -20.20 5.25 -4.66
CA THR A 170 -19.51 5.72 -5.87
C THR A 170 -18.08 6.16 -5.56
N ALA A 171 -17.91 6.91 -4.46
CA ALA A 171 -16.66 7.13 -3.76
C ALA A 171 -16.92 7.72 -2.36
N ASN A 172 -16.01 7.52 -1.41
CA ASN A 172 -16.03 8.21 -0.12
C ASN A 172 -14.62 8.73 0.22
N LYS A 173 -14.53 10.02 0.54
CA LYS A 173 -13.28 10.74 0.80
C LYS A 173 -13.20 11.13 2.27
N ALA A 174 -12.09 10.78 2.91
CA ALA A 174 -11.78 11.16 4.29
C ALA A 174 -10.27 11.36 4.42
N ALA A 175 -9.84 12.31 5.25
CA ALA A 175 -8.42 12.40 5.61
C ALA A 175 -8.03 11.14 6.42
N PRO A 176 -6.88 10.50 6.13
CA PRO A 176 -6.42 9.39 6.92
C PRO A 176 -5.91 9.87 8.29
N LEU A 177 -5.71 8.91 9.18
CA LEU A 177 -5.05 9.12 10.45
C LEU A 177 -3.59 8.71 10.33
N VAL A 178 -2.68 9.60 10.69
CA VAL A 178 -1.24 9.32 10.74
C VAL A 178 -0.83 9.24 12.19
N TYR A 179 -0.33 8.08 12.58
CA TYR A 179 0.16 7.77 13.92
C TYR A 179 1.67 7.90 13.97
N SER A 180 2.21 8.52 15.02
CA SER A 180 3.64 8.54 15.32
C SER A 180 4.04 7.61 16.46
N ASP A 181 3.03 7.04 17.13
CA ASP A 181 3.11 5.95 18.10
C ASP A 181 1.70 5.35 18.24
N ALA A 182 1.51 4.32 19.07
CA ALA A 182 0.22 3.64 19.22
C ALA A 182 -0.92 4.54 19.78
N SER A 183 -0.59 5.73 20.32
CA SER A 183 -1.51 6.63 21.02
C SER A 183 -1.59 8.04 20.42
N THR A 184 -0.54 8.51 19.77
CA THR A 184 -0.45 9.85 19.18
C THR A 184 -0.79 9.80 17.69
N ARG A 185 -1.80 10.57 17.29
CA ARG A 185 -2.27 10.63 15.90
C ARG A 185 -2.67 12.02 15.45
N GLU A 186 -2.58 12.25 14.16
CA GLU A 186 -3.09 13.42 13.45
C GLU A 186 -4.08 13.00 12.35
N VAL A 187 -5.12 13.80 12.11
CA VAL A 187 -6.01 13.65 10.93
C VAL A 187 -5.45 14.55 9.82
N ILE A 188 -4.73 13.97 8.85
CA ILE A 188 -3.99 14.76 7.85
C ILE A 188 -3.83 14.01 6.53
N GLY A 189 -3.87 14.75 5.43
CA GLY A 189 -3.81 14.22 4.07
C GLY A 189 -5.19 14.01 3.45
N ASP A 190 -5.22 13.24 2.37
CA ASP A 190 -6.42 12.88 1.63
C ASP A 190 -6.44 11.37 1.41
N ALA A 191 -7.59 10.73 1.61
CA ALA A 191 -7.81 9.37 1.17
C ALA A 191 -9.19 9.21 0.55
N ILE A 192 -9.33 8.32 -0.42
CA ILE A 192 -10.60 7.98 -1.06
C ILE A 192 -10.72 6.47 -1.23
N ILE A 193 -11.93 5.94 -1.06
CA ILE A 193 -12.30 4.57 -1.45
C ILE A 193 -13.40 4.65 -2.52
N SER A 194 -13.30 3.85 -3.58
CA SER A 194 -14.33 3.78 -4.64
C SER A 194 -14.75 2.35 -4.94
N ASP A 195 -16.05 2.13 -5.02
CA ASP A 195 -16.63 0.85 -5.45
C ASP A 195 -16.66 0.69 -6.99
N VAL A 196 -16.53 1.80 -7.74
CA VAL A 196 -16.51 1.81 -9.20
C VAL A 196 -15.16 1.31 -9.72
N SER A 197 -14.07 1.87 -9.20
CA SER A 197 -12.71 1.48 -9.58
C SER A 197 -12.13 0.39 -8.67
N ASN A 198 -12.79 0.06 -7.55
CA ASN A 198 -12.31 -0.86 -6.51
C ASN A 198 -10.94 -0.47 -5.94
N VAL A 199 -10.71 0.83 -5.73
CA VAL A 199 -9.42 1.34 -5.27
C VAL A 199 -9.54 2.07 -3.94
N VAL A 200 -8.43 2.08 -3.23
CA VAL A 200 -8.13 3.02 -2.16
C VAL A 200 -6.92 3.84 -2.58
N GLU A 201 -7.07 5.17 -2.60
CA GLU A 201 -5.94 6.08 -2.80
C GLU A 201 -5.71 6.88 -1.53
N ILE A 202 -4.44 7.12 -1.23
CA ILE A 202 -4.02 7.82 -0.01
C ILE A 202 -2.90 8.78 -0.38
N LYS A 203 -2.95 9.99 0.13
CA LYS A 203 -1.88 10.98 0.07
C LYS A 203 -1.66 11.55 1.46
N VAL A 204 -0.41 11.52 1.93
CA VAL A 204 0.00 12.14 3.19
C VAL A 204 1.18 13.08 2.96
N PRO A 205 1.21 14.25 3.61
CA PRO A 205 2.37 15.14 3.56
C PRO A 205 3.60 14.46 4.17
N TRP A 206 4.78 14.66 3.56
CA TRP A 206 6.05 14.19 4.12
C TRP A 206 6.25 14.67 5.55
N SER A 207 5.81 15.89 5.88
CA SER A 207 5.91 16.45 7.23
C SER A 207 5.15 15.64 8.29
N ALA A 208 4.06 14.96 7.93
CA ALA A 208 3.29 14.12 8.84
C ALA A 208 4.02 12.83 9.21
N ILE A 209 4.91 12.36 8.33
CA ILE A 209 5.72 11.15 8.52
C ILE A 209 7.19 11.48 8.79
N GLY A 210 7.43 12.67 9.38
CA GLY A 210 8.73 13.14 9.86
C GLY A 210 9.71 13.57 8.76
N GLY A 211 9.19 14.14 7.68
CA GLY A 211 9.94 14.76 6.59
C GLY A 211 10.24 13.82 5.42
N PHE A 212 10.80 14.41 4.36
CA PHE A 212 11.24 13.67 3.19
C PHE A 212 12.31 12.63 3.59
N PRO A 213 12.23 11.38 3.12
CA PRO A 213 13.11 10.31 3.56
C PRO A 213 14.55 10.54 3.11
N THR A 214 15.49 10.33 4.02
CA THR A 214 16.93 10.30 3.71
C THR A 214 17.48 8.88 3.53
N GLU A 215 16.69 7.88 3.93
CA GLU A 215 17.03 6.46 3.89
C GLU A 215 15.91 5.69 3.19
N ALA A 216 16.12 4.37 2.99
CA ALA A 216 15.07 3.51 2.46
C ALA A 216 13.85 3.50 3.39
N LEU A 217 12.66 3.51 2.80
CA LEU A 217 11.40 3.28 3.51
C LEU A 217 11.01 1.81 3.35
N ARG A 218 10.45 1.23 4.40
CA ARG A 218 9.88 -0.10 4.42
C ARG A 218 8.41 0.00 4.78
N PHE A 219 7.56 -0.65 4.01
CA PHE A 219 6.11 -0.57 4.14
C PHE A 219 5.51 -1.94 4.41
N THR A 220 4.71 -2.06 5.46
CA THR A 220 3.78 -3.17 5.63
C THR A 220 2.38 -2.67 5.40
N VAL A 221 1.67 -3.29 4.45
CA VAL A 221 0.33 -2.88 4.04
C VAL A 221 -0.64 -4.01 4.36
N VAL A 222 -1.69 -3.68 5.10
CA VAL A 222 -2.74 -4.62 5.48
C VAL A 222 -4.10 -4.07 5.14
N THR A 223 -5.02 -4.97 4.87
CA THR A 223 -6.44 -4.68 4.72
C THR A 223 -7.25 -5.41 5.78
N LEU A 224 -8.26 -4.71 6.28
CA LEU A 224 -9.21 -5.22 7.27
C LEU A 224 -10.53 -4.48 7.11
N ARG A 225 -11.47 -4.68 8.03
CA ARG A 225 -12.71 -3.91 8.07
C ARG A 225 -12.76 -2.91 9.20
N THR A 226 -13.52 -1.83 9.00
CA THR A 226 -13.70 -0.76 10.01
C THR A 226 -14.31 -1.26 11.32
N SER A 227 -15.12 -2.33 11.31
CA SER A 227 -15.64 -2.93 12.53
C SER A 227 -14.58 -3.62 13.40
N GLY A 228 -13.44 -4.00 12.83
CA GLY A 228 -12.45 -4.84 13.51
C GLY A 228 -12.90 -6.27 13.78
N ALA A 229 -14.00 -6.73 13.19
CA ALA A 229 -14.54 -8.06 13.44
C ALA A 229 -13.54 -9.15 12.99
N THR A 230 -13.08 -9.95 13.94
CA THR A 230 -12.26 -11.13 13.68
C THR A 230 -13.10 -12.23 13.01
N PRO A 231 -12.66 -12.81 11.88
CA PRO A 231 -13.31 -13.97 11.31
C PRO A 231 -13.31 -15.19 12.23
N ALA A 232 -14.37 -15.99 12.15
CA ALA A 232 -14.56 -17.19 12.97
C ALA A 232 -13.85 -18.43 12.39
N ASP A 233 -12.55 -18.34 12.10
CA ASP A 233 -11.73 -19.43 11.57
C ASP A 233 -10.65 -19.94 12.56
N GLY A 234 -10.60 -19.38 13.77
CA GLY A 234 -9.65 -19.78 14.82
C GLY A 234 -8.33 -19.00 14.84
N VAL A 235 -8.11 -18.07 13.90
CA VAL A 235 -6.94 -17.17 13.91
C VAL A 235 -7.30 -15.86 14.62
N ALA A 236 -6.46 -15.44 15.59
CA ALA A 236 -6.74 -14.30 16.47
C ALA A 236 -6.70 -12.93 15.75
N SER A 237 -5.91 -12.84 14.69
CA SER A 237 -5.84 -11.65 13.83
C SER A 237 -7.22 -11.30 13.26
N ASN A 238 -7.48 -10.02 13.02
CA ASN A 238 -8.61 -9.55 12.20
C ASN A 238 -8.15 -8.95 10.85
N ILE A 239 -6.87 -9.11 10.50
CA ILE A 239 -6.36 -8.82 9.17
C ILE A 239 -6.97 -9.83 8.20
N LEU A 240 -7.36 -9.31 7.04
CA LEU A 240 -8.02 -10.05 5.98
C LEU A 240 -7.15 -10.15 4.74
N ASP A 241 -6.29 -9.16 4.49
CA ASP A 241 -5.22 -9.29 3.53
C ASP A 241 -3.95 -8.57 3.97
N THR A 242 -2.80 -9.02 3.47
CA THR A 242 -1.51 -8.37 3.68
C THR A 242 -0.59 -8.70 2.53
N ILE A 243 0.36 -7.81 2.28
CA ILE A 243 1.44 -8.08 1.33
C ILE A 243 2.14 -9.40 1.68
N SER A 244 2.04 -10.39 0.80
CA SER A 244 2.58 -11.73 1.02
C SER A 244 3.52 -12.08 -0.14
N PRO A 245 4.68 -12.72 0.06
CA PRO A 245 5.59 -12.99 -1.04
C PRO A 245 5.09 -14.17 -1.89
N SER A 246 5.68 -14.33 -3.07
CA SER A 246 5.78 -15.64 -3.68
C SER A 246 7.04 -16.28 -3.12
N TYR A 247 6.96 -17.49 -2.57
CA TYR A 247 8.15 -18.32 -2.33
C TYR A 247 8.97 -18.46 -3.64
N PRO A 248 10.25 -18.87 -3.59
CA PRO A 248 11.22 -18.57 -4.64
C PRO A 248 10.76 -19.03 -6.03
N PRO A 249 11.24 -18.37 -7.11
CA PRO A 249 10.74 -18.60 -8.45
C PRO A 249 10.70 -20.09 -8.82
N GLY A 250 9.50 -20.68 -8.90
CA GLY A 250 9.30 -22.05 -9.33
C GLY A 250 8.54 -22.96 -8.36
N ASP A 251 8.28 -22.52 -7.12
CA ASP A 251 7.34 -23.22 -6.25
C ASP A 251 5.90 -22.74 -6.52
N THR A 252 5.03 -23.66 -6.89
CA THR A 252 3.61 -23.41 -7.21
C THR A 252 2.67 -24.17 -6.26
N THR A 253 3.24 -24.81 -5.23
CA THR A 253 2.52 -25.75 -4.37
C THR A 253 2.23 -25.20 -2.97
N ASP A 254 2.83 -24.07 -2.61
CA ASP A 254 2.67 -23.45 -1.29
C ASP A 254 2.40 -21.94 -1.47
N VAL A 255 1.12 -21.59 -1.53
CA VAL A 255 0.70 -20.19 -1.51
C VAL A 255 0.78 -19.75 -0.06
N THR A 256 1.77 -18.93 0.30
CA THR A 256 1.74 -18.15 1.54
C THR A 256 0.61 -17.14 1.34
N ASN A 257 -0.60 -17.58 1.63
CA ASN A 257 -1.77 -16.73 1.67
C ASN A 257 -1.77 -15.96 2.99
N THR A 258 -2.58 -14.91 3.05
CA THR A 258 -2.72 -14.10 4.26
C THR A 258 -3.05 -14.96 5.50
N LEU A 259 -3.77 -16.07 5.34
CA LEU A 259 -4.05 -16.96 6.48
C LEU A 259 -2.80 -17.64 7.04
N ALA A 260 -1.84 -18.02 6.19
CA ALA A 260 -0.57 -18.61 6.61
C ALA A 260 0.31 -17.59 7.34
N GLU A 261 0.35 -16.35 6.83
CA GLU A 261 1.06 -15.24 7.46
C GLU A 261 0.56 -14.98 8.88
N LEU A 262 -0.76 -14.98 9.08
CA LEU A 262 -1.35 -14.55 10.35
C LEU A 262 -1.39 -15.63 11.44
N GLN A 263 -0.74 -16.80 11.26
CA GLN A 263 -0.84 -17.92 12.19
C GLN A 263 -0.24 -17.62 13.57
N ASP A 264 0.84 -16.84 13.63
CA ASP A 264 1.48 -16.39 14.86
C ASP A 264 1.07 -14.96 15.26
N ASN A 265 0.15 -14.35 14.50
CA ASN A 265 -0.38 -13.00 14.65
C ASN A 265 0.62 -11.87 14.36
N ASP A 266 1.78 -12.20 13.80
CA ASP A 266 2.76 -11.23 13.31
C ASP A 266 2.79 -11.25 11.78
N ILE A 267 3.04 -10.10 11.17
CA ILE A 267 3.21 -9.96 9.72
C ILE A 267 4.70 -9.82 9.44
N ASP A 268 5.27 -10.83 8.82
CA ASP A 268 6.68 -10.98 8.49
C ASP A 268 7.11 -10.14 7.28
N TYR A 269 6.18 -9.81 6.38
CA TYR A 269 6.53 -9.17 5.11
C TYR A 269 6.37 -7.65 5.08
N SER A 270 7.36 -7.02 4.43
CA SER A 270 7.42 -5.59 4.15
C SER A 270 8.03 -5.33 2.77
N LEU A 271 7.58 -4.26 2.12
CA LEU A 271 8.11 -3.77 0.84
C LEU A 271 9.19 -2.73 1.12
N SER A 272 10.41 -2.98 0.65
CA SER A 272 11.52 -2.02 0.79
C SER A 272 11.65 -1.11 -0.43
N LEU A 273 11.69 0.19 -0.20
CA LEU A 273 11.83 1.24 -1.19
C LEU A 273 13.08 2.07 -0.90
N LEU A 274 14.14 1.83 -1.68
CA LEU A 274 15.40 2.55 -1.57
C LEU A 274 15.33 3.90 -2.30
N HIS A 275 15.50 4.99 -1.56
CA HIS A 275 15.81 6.30 -2.13
C HIS A 275 17.31 6.36 -2.45
N ILE A 276 17.70 6.58 -3.70
CA ILE A 276 19.09 6.93 -4.03
C ILE A 276 19.13 8.40 -4.42
N PRO A 277 19.71 9.29 -3.58
CA PRO A 277 19.81 10.72 -3.87
C PRO A 277 20.91 11.06 -4.92
N GLU A 278 21.67 10.08 -5.42
CA GLU A 278 22.81 10.29 -6.31
C GLU A 278 22.72 9.49 -7.63
N PRO A 279 23.39 9.96 -8.71
CA PRO A 279 23.50 9.20 -9.95
C PRO A 279 24.05 7.79 -9.67
N PRO A 280 23.63 6.77 -10.45
CA PRO A 280 23.97 5.38 -10.18
C PRO A 280 25.50 5.18 -10.10
N ASP A 281 25.97 4.70 -8.94
CA ASP A 281 27.36 4.27 -8.75
C ASP A 281 27.58 2.99 -9.60
N PRO A 282 28.46 3.01 -10.60
CA PRO A 282 28.70 1.87 -11.48
C PRO A 282 29.29 0.65 -10.76
N ASN A 283 29.71 0.78 -9.50
CA ASN A 283 30.29 -0.31 -8.71
C ASN A 283 29.31 -0.97 -7.74
N LYS A 284 28.07 -0.45 -7.61
CA LYS A 284 27.01 -1.08 -6.82
C LYS A 284 26.10 -1.90 -7.73
N LYS A 285 25.68 -3.10 -7.28
CA LYS A 285 24.72 -3.94 -8.03
C LYS A 285 23.48 -3.09 -8.36
N PRO A 286 23.01 -3.09 -9.62
CA PRO A 286 21.93 -2.21 -10.04
C PRO A 286 20.61 -2.72 -9.48
N TYR A 287 20.19 -2.20 -8.33
CA TYR A 287 18.77 -1.98 -8.12
C TYR A 287 18.44 -0.70 -8.89
N PRO A 288 17.47 -0.70 -9.82
CA PRO A 288 17.08 0.54 -10.47
C PRO A 288 16.73 1.55 -9.38
N PRO A 289 17.40 2.72 -9.31
CA PRO A 289 17.15 3.69 -8.25
C PRO A 289 15.67 4.07 -8.29
N PHE A 290 14.99 4.16 -7.14
CA PHE A 290 13.71 4.86 -7.04
C PHE A 290 14.00 6.26 -6.51
N CYS A 291 13.44 7.28 -7.15
CA CYS A 291 13.46 8.63 -6.62
C CYS A 291 12.01 8.96 -6.30
N LEU A 292 11.66 8.86 -5.00
CA LEU A 292 10.50 9.55 -4.43
C LEU A 292 10.63 11.06 -4.63
#